data_AF-W0R7A1-F1
#
_entry.id   AF-W0R7A1-F1
#
_cell.length_a   1.000
_cell.length_b   1.000
_cell.length_c   1.000
_cell.angle_alpha   90.00
_cell.angle_beta   90.00
_cell.angle_gamma   90.00
#
_symmetry.space_group_name_H-M   'P 1'
#
loop_
_entity.id
_entity.type
_entity.pdbx_description
1 polymer ?
#
loop_
_entity_poly.entity_id
_entity_poly.type
_entity_poly.pdbx_seq_one_letter_code
_entity_poly.pdbx_strand_id
1 'polypeptide(L)'
;MNYFRKGKRKRSSSFDIESMKVGSMDNAGHKIVNIFAKYDNYIIYEINSNSYQSRIRTIIHSENKELEKVYQARFNRVKDAFVEAKEMLNHTDYYDENKHMIAHTLSTYLFSDIDENKKGEKFYCLIENIKKKNRNYLINKLLLLLPSLISFVLLLFFHYYILIQYVIAILIGNIISISFFYDSGKLQEFNHYIYYIVAGTVKAILSIILGFFVFVVISSEIVRFSFFDNEWGRLLLFIAVGFSERFVLKMIAKTEKALLDN
;
A
#
# COMPACT_ATOMS: atom_id res chain seq x y z
N MET A 1 -46.73 -46.76 -29.30
CA MET A 1 -46.27 -46.75 -27.90
C MET A 1 -44.78 -46.40 -27.93
N ASN A 2 -44.47 -45.11 -27.76
CA ASN A 2 -43.15 -44.52 -28.03
C ASN A 2 -42.22 -44.66 -26.84
N TYR A 3 -41.11 -45.38 -27.00
CA TYR A 3 -39.98 -45.34 -26.07
C TYR A 3 -38.86 -44.45 -26.65
N PHE A 4 -38.93 -43.15 -26.40
CA PHE A 4 -37.78 -42.26 -26.56
C PHE A 4 -36.89 -42.37 -25.31
N ARG A 5 -35.83 -43.19 -25.41
CA ARG A 5 -34.68 -43.13 -24.51
C ARG A 5 -34.01 -41.75 -24.68
N LYS A 6 -34.25 -40.84 -23.73
CA LYS A 6 -33.45 -39.62 -23.56
C LYS A 6 -32.00 -40.04 -23.28
N GLY A 7 -31.16 -39.98 -24.31
CA GLY A 7 -29.72 -40.02 -24.15
C GLY A 7 -29.28 -38.91 -23.20
N LYS A 8 -28.59 -39.28 -22.12
CA LYS A 8 -27.83 -38.35 -21.29
C LYS A 8 -26.86 -37.61 -22.20
N ARG A 9 -27.14 -36.33 -22.50
CA ARG A 9 -26.14 -35.42 -23.06
C ARG A 9 -24.99 -35.38 -22.07
N LYS A 10 -23.87 -35.96 -22.49
CA LYS A 10 -22.56 -35.79 -21.88
C LYS A 10 -22.31 -34.28 -21.86
N ARG A 11 -22.44 -33.63 -20.69
CA ARG A 11 -22.12 -32.21 -20.52
C ARG A 11 -20.68 -32.03 -21.01
N SER A 12 -20.50 -31.37 -22.15
CA SER A 12 -19.21 -30.73 -22.44
C SER A 12 -18.91 -29.84 -21.23
N SER A 13 -17.66 -29.79 -20.79
CA SER A 13 -17.18 -29.01 -19.66
C SER A 13 -17.53 -27.51 -19.79
N SER A 14 -18.80 -27.16 -19.55
CA SER A 14 -19.30 -25.80 -19.54
C SER A 14 -18.77 -25.20 -18.26
N PHE A 15 -17.83 -24.29 -18.43
CA PHE A 15 -17.33 -23.46 -17.35
C PHE A 15 -18.53 -22.82 -16.65
N ASP A 16 -18.74 -23.15 -15.38
CA ASP A 16 -19.92 -22.69 -14.65
C ASP A 16 -19.50 -21.58 -13.68
N ILE A 17 -19.92 -20.35 -13.97
CA ILE A 17 -19.68 -19.19 -13.10
C ILE A 17 -20.26 -19.46 -11.71
N GLU A 18 -21.37 -20.19 -11.60
CA GLU A 18 -21.99 -20.51 -10.31
C GLU A 18 -21.05 -21.34 -9.42
N SER A 19 -20.26 -22.22 -10.01
CA SER A 19 -19.33 -23.10 -9.30
C SER A 19 -18.14 -22.38 -8.67
N MET A 20 -17.80 -21.17 -9.15
CA MET A 20 -16.69 -20.38 -8.62
C MET A 20 -17.02 -19.80 -7.23
N LYS A 21 -16.16 -20.11 -6.26
CA LYS A 21 -16.27 -19.67 -4.86
C LYS A 21 -14.89 -19.33 -4.32
N VAL A 22 -14.84 -18.49 -3.28
CA VAL A 22 -13.59 -18.23 -2.57
C VAL A 22 -13.02 -19.55 -2.05
N GLY A 23 -11.74 -19.79 -2.31
CA GLY A 23 -11.03 -21.02 -1.98
C GLY A 23 -11.01 -22.10 -3.07
N SER A 24 -11.82 -21.99 -4.13
CA SER A 24 -11.75 -22.91 -5.27
C SER A 24 -10.59 -22.57 -6.22
N MET A 25 -10.21 -23.51 -7.07
CA MET A 25 -9.25 -23.24 -8.16
C MET A 25 -9.95 -22.60 -9.36
N ASP A 26 -9.28 -21.67 -10.02
CA ASP A 26 -9.67 -21.17 -11.33
C ASP A 26 -9.24 -22.15 -12.45
N ASN A 27 -9.62 -21.85 -13.70
CA ASN A 27 -9.29 -22.70 -14.85
C ASN A 27 -7.78 -22.81 -15.12
N ALA A 28 -6.98 -21.90 -14.58
CA ALA A 28 -5.53 -21.89 -14.72
C ALA A 28 -4.84 -22.53 -13.50
N GLY A 29 -5.60 -23.11 -12.57
CA GLY A 29 -5.07 -23.78 -11.38
C GLY A 29 -4.69 -22.85 -10.22
N HIS A 30 -5.12 -21.59 -10.23
CA HIS A 30 -4.88 -20.65 -9.14
C HIS A 30 -6.04 -20.61 -8.15
N LYS A 31 -5.72 -20.53 -6.86
CA LYS A 31 -6.72 -20.41 -5.80
C LYS A 31 -7.38 -19.03 -5.82
N ILE A 32 -8.70 -18.98 -5.86
CA ILE A 32 -9.48 -17.75 -5.73
C ILE A 32 -9.44 -17.28 -4.27
N VAL A 33 -8.99 -16.06 -4.05
CA VAL A 33 -8.86 -15.44 -2.72
C VAL A 33 -10.06 -14.55 -2.41
N ASN A 34 -10.58 -13.86 -3.41
CA ASN A 34 -11.70 -12.95 -3.25
C ASN A 34 -12.58 -12.91 -4.50
N ILE A 35 -13.86 -12.60 -4.35
CA ILE A 35 -14.79 -12.37 -5.46
C ILE A 35 -15.33 -10.95 -5.29
N PHE A 36 -15.03 -10.08 -6.25
CA PHE A 36 -15.45 -8.68 -6.20
C PHE A 36 -16.86 -8.48 -6.73
N ALA A 37 -17.20 -9.19 -7.82
CA ALA A 37 -18.50 -9.14 -8.46
C ALA A 37 -18.80 -10.49 -9.12
N LYS A 38 -20.03 -10.98 -8.95
CA LYS A 38 -20.50 -12.22 -9.56
C LYS A 38 -21.91 -12.00 -10.08
N TYR A 39 -22.07 -12.19 -11.39
CA TYR A 39 -23.32 -12.12 -12.13
C TYR A 39 -23.43 -13.34 -13.05
N ASP A 40 -24.61 -13.61 -13.56
CA ASP A 40 -24.88 -14.79 -14.40
C ASP A 40 -23.99 -14.88 -15.64
N ASN A 41 -23.55 -13.71 -16.15
CA ASN A 41 -22.79 -13.61 -17.40
C ASN A 41 -21.30 -13.31 -17.21
N TYR A 42 -20.88 -12.93 -16.01
CA TYR A 42 -19.48 -12.60 -15.74
C TYR A 42 -19.13 -12.67 -14.25
N ILE A 43 -17.84 -12.86 -13.98
CA ILE A 43 -17.27 -12.83 -12.64
C ILE A 43 -15.95 -12.06 -12.65
N ILE A 44 -15.75 -11.21 -11.64
CA ILE A 44 -14.51 -10.47 -11.39
C ILE A 44 -13.98 -10.92 -10.02
N TYR A 45 -12.77 -11.45 -9.99
CA TYR A 45 -12.23 -12.13 -8.82
C TYR A 45 -10.72 -11.89 -8.67
N GLU A 46 -10.22 -12.19 -7.48
CA GLU A 46 -8.80 -12.14 -7.11
C GLU A 46 -8.26 -13.55 -6.97
N ILE A 47 -7.09 -13.81 -7.55
CA ILE A 47 -6.35 -15.06 -7.37
C ILE A 47 -5.13 -14.87 -6.48
N ASN A 48 -4.72 -15.96 -5.83
CA ASN A 48 -3.44 -16.02 -5.14
C ASN A 48 -2.31 -16.16 -6.17
N SER A 49 -1.65 -15.04 -6.47
CA SER A 49 -0.50 -15.00 -7.38
C SER A 49 0.57 -14.07 -6.85
N ASN A 50 1.84 -14.40 -7.11
CA ASN A 50 2.97 -13.53 -6.78
C ASN A 50 2.99 -12.26 -7.63
N SER A 51 2.41 -12.30 -8.84
CA SER A 51 2.32 -11.11 -9.71
C SER A 51 1.02 -10.35 -9.44
N TYR A 52 1.13 -9.16 -8.84
CA TYR A 52 0.02 -8.24 -8.57
C TYR A 52 -0.84 -7.93 -9.80
N GLN A 53 -0.23 -7.78 -10.98
CA GLN A 53 -0.92 -7.58 -12.27
C GLN A 53 -1.81 -8.78 -12.66
N SER A 54 -1.47 -9.99 -12.22
CA SER A 54 -2.23 -11.19 -12.57
C SER A 54 -3.34 -11.52 -11.57
N ARG A 55 -3.37 -10.83 -10.41
CA ARG A 55 -4.27 -11.12 -9.29
C ARG A 55 -5.73 -10.87 -9.64
N ILE A 56 -6.05 -9.73 -10.27
CA ILE A 56 -7.43 -9.45 -10.68
C ILE A 56 -7.70 -10.08 -12.03
N ARG A 57 -8.71 -10.94 -12.09
CA ARG A 57 -9.16 -11.61 -13.30
C ARG A 57 -10.66 -11.41 -13.51
N THR A 58 -11.03 -11.42 -14.79
CA THR A 58 -12.42 -11.31 -15.23
C THR A 58 -12.70 -12.47 -16.16
N ILE A 59 -13.78 -13.20 -15.93
CA ILE A 59 -14.30 -14.19 -16.86
C ILE A 59 -15.69 -13.75 -17.29
N ILE A 60 -15.95 -13.82 -18.60
CA ILE A 60 -17.23 -13.51 -19.22
C ILE A 60 -17.68 -14.80 -19.89
N HIS A 61 -18.81 -15.35 -19.43
CA HIS A 61 -19.41 -16.54 -20.00
C HIS A 61 -20.91 -16.48 -19.80
N SER A 62 -21.68 -16.76 -20.84
CA SER A 62 -23.14 -16.80 -20.76
C SER A 62 -23.67 -18.01 -21.51
N GLU A 63 -24.76 -18.61 -21.00
CA GLU A 63 -25.50 -19.62 -21.76
C GLU A 63 -26.05 -19.04 -23.09
N ASN A 64 -26.34 -17.73 -23.11
CA ASN A 64 -26.73 -17.00 -24.30
C ASN A 64 -25.50 -16.41 -25.00
N LYS A 65 -25.12 -17.02 -26.14
CA LYS A 65 -23.97 -16.59 -26.94
C LYS A 65 -24.05 -15.15 -27.47
N GLU A 66 -25.24 -14.61 -27.69
CA GLU A 66 -25.39 -13.22 -28.13
C GLU A 66 -25.05 -12.25 -26.99
N LEU A 67 -25.55 -12.53 -25.79
CA LEU A 67 -25.20 -11.76 -24.59
C LEU A 67 -23.70 -11.87 -24.27
N GLU A 68 -23.11 -13.06 -24.38
CA GLU A 68 -21.66 -13.24 -24.19
C GLU A 68 -20.85 -12.32 -25.12
N LYS A 69 -21.21 -12.26 -26.41
CA LYS A 69 -20.57 -11.36 -27.38
C LYS A 69 -20.73 -9.89 -27.00
N VAL A 70 -21.90 -9.49 -26.48
CA VAL A 70 -22.14 -8.11 -26.01
C VAL A 70 -21.21 -7.77 -24.84
N TYR A 71 -21.12 -8.63 -23.82
CA TYR A 71 -20.24 -8.39 -22.68
C TYR A 71 -18.76 -8.43 -23.07
N GLN A 72 -18.35 -9.34 -23.96
CA GLN A 72 -16.98 -9.38 -24.50
C GLN A 72 -16.65 -8.11 -25.29
N ALA A 73 -17.56 -7.64 -26.15
CA ALA A 73 -17.38 -6.40 -26.88
C ALA A 73 -17.26 -5.20 -25.92
N ARG A 74 -18.10 -5.15 -24.87
CA ARG A 74 -18.00 -4.15 -23.80
C ARG A 74 -16.62 -4.22 -23.14
N PHE A 75 -16.17 -5.40 -22.68
CA PHE A 75 -14.88 -5.56 -22.05
C PHE A 75 -13.71 -5.15 -22.94
N ASN A 76 -13.72 -5.57 -24.21
CA ASN A 76 -12.66 -5.26 -25.17
C ASN A 76 -12.47 -3.76 -25.37
N ARG A 77 -13.53 -2.94 -25.25
CA ARG A 77 -13.44 -1.47 -25.36
C ARG A 77 -12.68 -0.82 -24.21
N VAL A 78 -12.72 -1.41 -23.01
CA VAL A 78 -12.03 -0.89 -21.81
C VAL A 78 -10.82 -1.71 -21.41
N LYS A 79 -10.45 -2.71 -22.22
CA LYS A 79 -9.39 -3.66 -21.91
C LYS A 79 -8.06 -2.97 -21.65
N ASP A 80 -7.69 -2.01 -22.50
CA ASP A 80 -6.41 -1.31 -22.38
C ASP A 80 -6.36 -0.47 -21.10
N ALA A 81 -7.41 0.31 -20.81
CA ALA A 81 -7.53 1.07 -19.58
C ALA A 81 -7.60 0.18 -18.33
N PHE A 82 -8.24 -0.99 -18.43
CA PHE A 82 -8.26 -1.98 -17.35
C PHE A 82 -6.88 -2.57 -17.09
N VAL A 83 -6.10 -2.85 -18.14
CA VAL A 83 -4.71 -3.30 -18.01
C VAL A 83 -3.86 -2.20 -17.37
N GLU A 84 -3.95 -0.96 -17.84
CA GLU A 84 -3.23 0.19 -17.25
C GLU A 84 -3.58 0.35 -15.76
N ALA A 85 -4.86 0.30 -15.41
CA ALA A 85 -5.30 0.40 -14.01
C ALA A 85 -4.74 -0.74 -13.14
N LYS A 86 -4.66 -1.97 -13.68
CA LYS A 86 -4.05 -3.11 -12.99
C LYS A 86 -2.55 -2.95 -12.81
N GLU A 87 -1.85 -2.41 -13.80
CA GLU A 87 -0.41 -2.15 -13.70
C GLU A 87 -0.10 -1.13 -12.59
N MET A 88 -0.97 -0.14 -12.41
CA MET A 88 -0.80 0.87 -11.35
C MET A 88 -0.89 0.30 -9.94
N LEU A 89 -1.59 -0.81 -9.75
CA LEU A 89 -1.69 -1.44 -8.44
C LEU A 89 -0.33 -1.84 -7.87
N ASN A 90 0.65 -2.11 -8.73
CA ASN A 90 2.03 -2.43 -8.30
C ASN A 90 2.73 -1.25 -7.63
N HIS A 91 2.27 -0.04 -7.90
CA HIS A 91 2.94 1.21 -7.53
C HIS A 91 2.14 2.01 -6.51
N THR A 92 1.13 1.41 -5.87
CA THR A 92 0.27 2.09 -4.90
C THR A 92 0.24 1.36 -3.57
N ASP A 93 0.40 2.12 -2.49
CA ASP A 93 0.27 1.60 -1.12
C ASP A 93 -1.20 1.26 -0.77
N TYR A 94 -2.15 1.79 -1.53
CA TYR A 94 -3.60 1.54 -1.41
C TYR A 94 -4.06 0.37 -2.29
N TYR A 95 -3.30 -0.73 -2.32
CA TYR A 95 -3.57 -1.88 -3.19
C TYR A 95 -5.00 -2.41 -3.03
N ASP A 96 -5.44 -2.62 -1.77
CA ASP A 96 -6.74 -3.21 -1.47
C ASP A 96 -7.90 -2.29 -1.84
N GLU A 97 -7.81 -1.00 -1.58
CA GLU A 97 -8.86 -0.05 -1.98
C GLU A 97 -8.93 0.07 -3.51
N ASN A 98 -7.78 0.22 -4.16
CA ASN A 98 -7.71 0.42 -5.60
C ASN A 98 -8.20 -0.80 -6.38
N LYS A 99 -7.90 -2.03 -5.93
CA LYS A 99 -8.44 -3.25 -6.58
C LYS A 99 -9.96 -3.32 -6.49
N HIS A 100 -10.55 -2.94 -5.35
CA HIS A 100 -12.00 -2.87 -5.18
C HIS A 100 -12.63 -1.81 -6.10
N MET A 101 -12.01 -0.63 -6.19
CA MET A 101 -12.48 0.43 -7.09
C MET A 101 -12.44 0.00 -8.56
N ILE A 102 -11.34 -0.64 -9.01
CA ILE A 102 -11.19 -1.16 -10.37
C ILE A 102 -12.28 -2.19 -10.67
N ALA A 103 -12.47 -3.18 -9.79
CA ALA A 103 -13.45 -4.24 -9.98
C ALA A 103 -14.89 -3.69 -10.00
N HIS A 104 -15.23 -2.78 -9.11
CA HIS A 104 -16.54 -2.12 -9.07
C HIS A 104 -16.81 -1.30 -10.34
N THR A 105 -15.79 -0.57 -10.81
CA THR A 105 -15.90 0.26 -12.03
C THR A 105 -16.07 -0.63 -13.26
N LEU A 106 -15.35 -1.75 -13.33
CA LEU A 106 -15.53 -2.73 -14.39
C LEU A 106 -16.93 -3.36 -14.36
N SER A 107 -17.38 -3.80 -13.18
CA SER A 107 -18.71 -4.41 -13.02
C SER A 107 -19.82 -3.44 -13.44
N THR A 108 -19.74 -2.19 -12.98
CA THR A 108 -20.69 -1.14 -13.38
C THR A 108 -20.68 -0.96 -14.89
N TYR A 109 -19.50 -0.92 -15.51
CA TYR A 109 -19.36 -0.76 -16.95
C TYR A 109 -19.96 -1.93 -17.73
N LEU A 110 -19.68 -3.17 -17.32
CA LEU A 110 -20.22 -4.37 -17.95
C LEU A 110 -21.74 -4.42 -17.86
N PHE A 111 -22.31 -4.09 -16.70
CA PHE A 111 -23.75 -4.14 -16.44
C PHE A 111 -24.54 -2.99 -17.08
N SER A 112 -23.97 -1.80 -17.13
CA SER A 112 -24.71 -0.59 -17.50
C SER A 112 -25.02 -0.45 -19.00
N ASP A 113 -26.22 0.03 -19.31
CA ASP A 113 -26.63 0.47 -20.66
C ASP A 113 -26.18 1.91 -20.94
N ILE A 114 -24.89 2.19 -20.71
CA ILE A 114 -24.33 3.52 -20.98
C ILE A 114 -24.38 3.80 -22.50
N ASP A 115 -24.41 5.07 -22.87
CA ASP A 115 -24.29 5.56 -24.26
C ASP A 115 -22.88 5.27 -24.82
N GLU A 116 -22.76 4.72 -26.04
CA GLU A 116 -21.48 4.22 -26.59
C GLU A 116 -20.36 5.26 -26.61
N ASN A 117 -20.71 6.55 -26.66
CA ASN A 117 -19.78 7.66 -26.84
C ASN A 117 -19.14 8.21 -25.55
N LYS A 118 -19.65 7.88 -24.35
CA LYS A 118 -19.10 8.37 -23.05
C LYS A 118 -18.27 7.32 -22.30
N LYS A 119 -17.85 6.26 -23.01
CA LYS A 119 -17.40 4.99 -22.42
C LYS A 119 -15.90 4.85 -22.42
N GLY A 120 -15.32 4.81 -21.24
CA GLY A 120 -13.88 4.77 -20.98
C GLY A 120 -13.46 5.88 -20.04
N GLU A 121 -14.15 7.03 -20.09
CA GLU A 121 -13.89 8.19 -19.22
C GLU A 121 -13.90 7.82 -17.73
N LYS A 122 -14.83 6.98 -17.27
CA LYS A 122 -14.83 6.52 -15.87
C LYS A 122 -13.56 5.75 -15.49
N PHE A 123 -13.01 4.96 -16.39
CA PHE A 123 -11.73 4.28 -16.19
C PHE A 123 -10.56 5.26 -16.25
N TYR A 124 -10.56 6.22 -17.17
CA TYR A 124 -9.55 7.27 -17.23
C TYR A 124 -9.57 8.15 -15.97
N CYS A 125 -10.74 8.58 -15.49
CA CYS A 125 -10.91 9.29 -14.24
C CYS A 125 -10.45 8.46 -13.04
N LEU A 126 -10.72 7.14 -13.03
CA LEU A 126 -10.22 6.24 -11.99
C LEU A 126 -8.69 6.17 -12.01
N ILE A 127 -8.09 5.99 -13.18
CA ILE A 127 -6.64 5.98 -13.38
C ILE A 127 -6.02 7.30 -12.91
N GLU A 128 -6.61 8.42 -13.30
CA GLU A 128 -6.16 9.75 -12.90
C GLU A 128 -6.29 9.96 -11.38
N ASN A 129 -7.38 9.47 -10.77
CA ASN A 129 -7.57 9.51 -9.32
C ASN A 129 -6.52 8.67 -8.60
N ILE A 130 -6.19 7.47 -9.09
CA ILE A 130 -5.12 6.64 -8.54
C ILE A 130 -3.77 7.35 -8.66
N LYS A 131 -3.44 7.91 -9.84
CA LYS A 131 -2.22 8.70 -10.07
C LYS A 131 -2.14 9.89 -9.12
N LYS A 132 -3.24 10.64 -8.98
CA LYS A 132 -3.33 11.84 -8.14
C LYS A 132 -3.18 11.49 -6.66
N LYS A 133 -3.83 10.43 -6.18
CA LYS A 133 -3.67 9.93 -4.81
C LYS A 133 -2.22 9.54 -4.54
N ASN A 134 -1.60 8.76 -5.43
CA ASN A 134 -0.22 8.33 -5.27
C ASN A 134 0.76 9.53 -5.28
N ARG A 135 0.57 10.47 -6.21
CA ARG A 135 1.38 11.70 -6.26
C ARG A 135 1.22 12.53 -4.99
N ASN A 136 -0.01 12.71 -4.52
CA ASN A 136 -0.27 13.46 -3.29
C ASN A 136 0.39 12.79 -2.08
N TYR A 137 0.34 11.47 -2.00
CA TYR A 137 1.02 10.70 -0.96
C TYR A 137 2.54 10.95 -0.97
N LEU A 138 3.19 10.89 -2.14
CA LEU A 138 4.62 11.20 -2.27
C LEU A 138 4.94 12.65 -1.87
N ILE A 139 4.12 13.62 -2.29
CA ILE A 139 4.27 15.03 -1.92
C ILE A 139 4.14 15.18 -0.40
N ASN A 140 3.15 14.55 0.21
CA ASN A 140 2.92 14.62 1.66
C ASN A 140 4.09 14.01 2.44
N LYS A 141 4.64 12.88 1.98
CA LYS A 141 5.85 12.26 2.55
C LYS A 141 7.07 13.20 2.45
N LEU A 142 7.24 13.86 1.30
CA LEU A 142 8.32 14.84 1.10
C LEU A 142 8.15 16.07 2.00
N LEU A 143 6.93 16.60 2.13
CA LEU A 143 6.62 17.73 3.01
C LEU A 143 6.89 17.40 4.49
N LEU A 144 6.62 16.17 4.91
CA LEU A 144 6.93 15.68 6.25
C LEU A 144 8.45 15.59 6.50
N LEU A 145 9.23 15.22 5.47
CA LEU A 145 10.69 15.15 5.53
C LEU A 145 11.38 16.51 5.48
N LEU A 146 10.72 17.49 4.85
CA LEU A 146 11.31 18.79 4.51
C LEU A 146 11.97 19.51 5.71
N PRO A 147 11.37 19.59 6.91
CA PRO A 147 12.02 20.23 8.06
C PRO A 147 13.33 19.54 8.45
N SER A 148 13.35 18.21 8.48
CA SER A 148 14.54 17.44 8.85
C SER A 148 15.65 17.59 7.81
N LEU A 149 15.30 17.65 6.52
CA LEU A 149 16.26 17.88 5.43
C LEU A 149 16.86 19.30 5.50
N ILE A 150 16.04 20.32 5.72
CA ILE A 150 16.52 21.70 5.86
C ILE A 150 17.45 21.81 7.07
N SER A 151 17.05 21.27 8.23
CA SER A 151 17.90 21.26 9.43
C SER A 151 19.20 20.52 9.20
N PHE A 152 19.18 19.38 8.49
CA PHE A 152 20.38 18.62 8.14
C PHE A 152 21.34 19.44 7.29
N VAL A 153 20.85 20.05 6.20
CA VAL A 153 21.67 20.88 5.31
C VAL A 153 22.27 22.08 6.06
N LEU A 154 21.49 22.75 6.90
CA LEU A 154 21.98 23.88 7.69
C LEU A 154 23.08 23.46 8.68
N LEU A 155 22.93 22.31 9.34
CA LEU A 155 23.89 21.83 10.33
C LEU A 155 25.19 21.29 9.72
N LEU A 156 25.19 20.86 8.46
CA LEU A 156 26.42 20.45 7.76
C LEU A 156 27.47 21.57 7.72
N PHE A 157 27.04 22.83 7.61
CA PHE A 157 27.96 23.98 7.62
C PHE A 157 28.65 24.21 8.98
N PHE A 158 28.12 23.62 10.06
CA PHE A 158 28.62 23.77 11.42
C PHE A 158 29.20 22.47 11.99
N HIS A 159 29.49 21.47 11.15
CA HIS A 159 29.91 20.12 11.55
C HIS A 159 31.19 20.05 12.41
N TYR A 160 31.96 21.15 12.53
CA TYR A 160 33.18 21.22 13.33
C TYR A 160 32.97 20.93 14.82
N TYR A 161 31.74 21.11 15.35
CA TYR A 161 31.43 20.84 16.76
C TYR A 161 30.91 19.42 16.95
N ILE A 162 31.50 18.66 17.89
CA ILE A 162 31.11 17.28 18.23
C ILE A 162 29.61 17.14 18.51
N LEU A 163 29.02 18.10 19.24
CA LEU A 163 27.59 18.08 19.55
C LEU A 163 26.71 18.17 18.30
N ILE A 164 27.17 18.88 17.26
CA ILE A 164 26.47 19.01 15.98
C ILE A 164 26.52 17.70 15.20
N GLN A 165 27.59 16.90 15.33
CA GLN A 165 27.69 15.58 14.71
C GLN A 165 26.60 14.63 15.24
N TYR A 166 26.31 14.66 16.55
CA TYR A 166 25.24 13.86 17.14
C TYR A 166 23.84 14.34 16.70
N VAL A 167 23.61 15.65 16.58
CA VAL A 167 22.35 16.17 16.05
C VAL A 167 22.15 15.76 14.59
N ILE A 168 23.21 15.80 13.78
CA ILE A 168 23.18 15.31 12.39
C ILE A 168 22.82 13.82 12.35
N ALA A 169 23.43 13.00 13.22
CA ALA A 169 23.13 11.57 13.32
C ALA A 169 21.64 11.31 13.66
N ILE A 170 21.08 12.06 14.60
CA ILE A 170 19.65 11.99 14.95
C ILE A 170 18.76 12.35 13.75
N LEU A 171 19.09 13.42 13.02
CA LEU A 171 18.32 13.84 11.84
C LEU A 171 18.37 12.81 10.72
N ILE A 172 19.52 12.18 10.48
CA ILE A 172 19.66 11.05 9.54
C ILE A 172 18.73 9.91 9.95
N GLY A 173 18.74 9.53 11.23
CA GLY A 173 17.83 8.52 11.76
C GLY A 173 16.35 8.86 11.53
N ASN A 174 15.97 10.12 11.72
CA ASN A 174 14.60 10.59 11.48
C ASN A 174 14.22 10.53 9.99
N ILE A 175 15.12 10.94 9.08
CA ILE A 175 14.90 10.86 7.62
C ILE A 175 14.71 9.40 7.20
N ILE A 176 15.55 8.48 7.69
CA ILE A 176 15.44 7.05 7.39
C ILE A 176 14.12 6.51 7.96
N SER A 177 13.78 6.88 9.20
CA SER A 177 12.54 6.46 9.86
C SER A 177 11.31 6.85 9.03
N ILE A 178 11.24 8.11 8.60
CA ILE A 178 10.12 8.60 7.80
C ILE A 178 10.11 7.94 6.40
N SER A 179 11.28 7.71 5.80
CA SER A 179 11.38 7.10 4.48
C SER A 179 10.94 5.64 4.44
N PHE A 180 11.31 4.83 5.45
CA PHE A 180 11.01 3.39 5.47
C PHE A 180 9.69 3.05 6.16
N PHE A 181 9.31 3.74 7.23
CA PHE A 181 8.21 3.28 8.09
C PHE A 181 6.85 3.91 7.79
N TYR A 182 6.82 4.95 6.96
CA TYR A 182 5.56 5.53 6.51
C TYR A 182 4.91 4.83 5.31
N ASP A 183 5.59 3.87 4.68
CA ASP A 183 5.04 3.00 3.62
C ASP A 183 3.83 2.15 4.06
N SER A 184 3.47 2.17 5.34
CA SER A 184 2.36 1.37 5.87
C SER A 184 0.95 1.95 5.64
N GLY A 185 0.74 2.83 4.65
CA GLY A 185 -0.60 3.33 4.27
C GLY A 185 -1.34 4.12 5.35
N LYS A 186 -0.63 4.54 6.41
CA LYS A 186 -1.19 5.21 7.61
C LYS A 186 -0.75 6.67 7.74
N LEU A 187 -0.33 7.31 6.64
CA LEU A 187 -0.18 8.76 6.64
C LEU A 187 -1.58 9.36 6.82
N GLN A 188 -1.79 10.01 7.95
CA GLN A 188 -3.04 10.70 8.22
C GLN A 188 -3.20 11.80 7.17
N GLU A 189 -4.26 11.72 6.37
CA GLU A 189 -4.53 12.70 5.33
C GLU A 189 -4.97 14.02 5.97
N PHE A 190 -4.07 15.00 6.01
CA PHE A 190 -4.42 16.37 6.37
C PHE A 190 -4.94 17.13 5.15
N ASN A 191 -5.98 17.94 5.36
CA ASN A 191 -6.57 18.78 4.32
C ASN A 191 -5.63 19.86 3.78
N HIS A 192 -4.68 20.33 4.60
CA HIS A 192 -3.75 21.39 4.24
C HIS A 192 -2.29 20.94 4.35
N TYR A 193 -1.48 21.29 3.34
CA TYR A 193 -0.06 20.93 3.25
C TYR A 193 0.79 21.42 4.44
N ILE A 194 0.41 22.55 5.04
CA ILE A 194 1.11 23.15 6.19
C ILE A 194 1.17 22.18 7.38
N TYR A 195 0.13 21.38 7.60
CA TYR A 195 0.11 20.44 8.71
C TYR A 195 1.18 19.35 8.59
N TYR A 196 1.55 18.93 7.38
CA TYR A 196 2.65 17.97 7.19
C TYR A 196 4.00 18.59 7.57
N ILE A 197 4.22 19.86 7.23
CA ILE A 197 5.44 20.58 7.61
C ILE A 197 5.50 20.73 9.14
N VAL A 198 4.41 21.15 9.77
CA VAL A 198 4.34 21.29 11.24
C VAL A 198 4.59 19.94 11.91
N ALA A 199 3.95 18.87 11.45
CA ALA A 199 4.16 17.53 11.96
C ALA A 199 5.63 17.08 11.81
N GLY A 200 6.26 17.37 10.67
CA GLY A 200 7.67 17.07 10.42
C GLY A 200 8.60 17.83 11.37
N THR A 201 8.31 19.10 11.63
CA THR A 201 9.05 19.95 12.57
C THR A 201 8.93 19.43 14.00
N VAL A 202 7.72 19.11 14.45
CA VAL A 202 7.48 18.52 15.78
C VAL A 202 8.27 17.22 15.93
N LYS A 203 8.29 16.36 14.90
CA LYS A 203 9.08 15.12 14.90
C LYS A 203 10.59 15.36 15.00
N ALA A 204 11.11 16.33 14.24
CA ALA A 204 12.52 16.69 14.32
C ALA A 204 12.89 17.17 15.73
N ILE A 205 12.07 18.05 16.32
CA ILE A 205 12.28 18.56 17.68
C ILE A 205 12.24 17.43 18.72
N LEU A 206 11.24 16.55 18.67
CA LEU A 206 11.12 15.42 19.59
C LEU A 206 12.33 14.47 19.50
N SER A 207 12.81 14.20 18.29
CA SER A 207 13.98 13.35 18.08
C SER A 207 15.24 13.98 18.69
N ILE A 208 15.42 15.30 18.55
CA ILE A 208 16.54 16.04 19.15
C ILE A 208 16.44 16.03 20.68
N ILE A 209 15.26 16.27 21.26
CA ILE A 209 15.04 16.22 22.72
C ILE A 209 15.40 14.83 23.26
N LEU A 210 14.92 13.76 22.61
CA LEU A 210 15.24 12.41 23.05
C LEU A 210 16.74 12.10 22.91
N GLY A 211 17.36 12.56 21.81
CA GLY A 211 18.80 12.52 21.64
C GLY A 211 19.55 13.21 22.77
N PHE A 212 19.10 14.38 23.18
CA PHE A 212 19.70 15.09 24.31
C PHE A 212 19.63 14.28 25.61
N PHE A 213 18.48 13.67 25.93
CA PHE A 213 18.38 12.79 27.11
C PHE A 213 19.36 11.60 27.03
N VAL A 214 19.45 10.95 25.87
CA VAL A 214 20.38 9.83 25.66
C VAL A 214 21.83 10.29 25.80
N PHE A 215 22.16 11.48 25.29
CA PHE A 215 23.48 12.08 25.47
C PHE A 215 23.83 12.29 26.95
N VAL A 216 22.90 12.82 27.76
CA VAL A 216 23.11 13.02 29.20
C VAL A 216 23.30 11.67 29.93
N VAL A 217 22.49 10.66 29.61
CA VAL A 217 22.60 9.32 30.22
C VAL A 217 23.95 8.66 29.93
N ILE A 218 24.46 8.80 28.71
CA ILE A 218 25.78 8.24 28.34
C ILE A 218 26.89 9.05 29.00
N SER A 219 26.79 10.39 28.97
CA SER A 219 27.83 11.29 29.50
C SER A 219 27.94 11.22 31.03
N SER A 220 26.88 10.82 31.72
CA SER A 220 26.88 10.60 33.17
C SER A 220 27.46 9.25 33.60
N GLU A 221 27.92 8.43 32.65
CA GLU A 221 28.47 7.09 32.87
C GLU A 221 27.55 6.12 33.63
N ILE A 222 26.26 6.44 33.76
CA ILE A 222 25.26 5.59 34.42
C ILE A 222 25.15 4.23 33.72
N VAL A 223 25.38 4.22 32.40
CA VAL A 223 25.28 3.04 31.54
C VAL A 223 26.58 2.90 30.75
N ARG A 224 27.47 2.02 31.20
CA ARG A 224 28.71 1.67 30.47
C ARG A 224 28.52 0.38 29.68
N PHE A 225 28.48 0.49 28.35
CA PHE A 225 28.62 -0.63 27.45
C PHE A 225 29.89 -0.43 26.61
N SER A 226 30.69 -1.49 26.47
CA SER A 226 31.93 -1.46 25.66
C SER A 226 31.70 -1.06 24.20
N PHE A 227 30.48 -1.22 23.70
CA PHE A 227 30.08 -0.77 22.37
C PHE A 227 30.06 0.77 22.23
N PHE A 228 29.83 1.51 23.31
CA PHE A 228 29.74 2.99 23.29
C PHE A 228 31.08 3.69 23.48
N ASP A 229 32.15 2.94 23.79
CA ASP A 229 33.49 3.51 23.90
C ASP A 229 33.99 4.04 22.54
N ASN A 230 33.58 3.39 21.44
CA ASN A 230 33.85 3.83 20.08
C ASN A 230 32.90 4.95 19.63
N GLU A 231 33.43 5.99 18.97
CA GLU A 231 32.65 7.10 18.39
C GLU A 231 31.59 6.61 17.40
N TRP A 232 31.89 5.58 16.61
CA TRP A 232 30.94 4.98 15.68
C TRP A 232 29.76 4.33 16.39
N GLY A 233 29.99 3.70 17.56
CA GLY A 233 28.93 3.11 18.37
C GLY A 233 27.98 4.18 18.93
N ARG A 234 28.53 5.33 19.34
CA ARG A 234 27.74 6.51 19.76
C ARG A 234 26.94 7.08 18.59
N LEU A 235 27.54 7.28 17.42
CA LEU A 235 26.83 7.78 16.23
C LEU A 235 25.68 6.85 15.81
N LEU A 236 25.91 5.53 15.80
CA LEU A 236 24.88 4.55 15.46
C LEU A 236 23.72 4.57 16.46
N LEU A 237 24.02 4.73 17.75
CA LEU A 237 22.98 4.92 18.77
C LEU A 237 22.17 6.20 18.50
N PHE A 238 22.80 7.32 18.20
CA PHE A 238 22.10 8.57 17.90
C PHE A 238 21.25 8.47 16.62
N ILE A 239 21.74 7.74 15.60
CA ILE A 239 20.93 7.36 14.44
C ILE A 239 19.71 6.56 14.91
N ALA A 240 19.88 5.54 15.76
CA ALA A 240 18.79 4.72 16.30
C ALA A 240 17.79 5.55 17.14
N VAL A 241 18.25 6.55 17.88
CA VAL A 241 17.39 7.50 18.60
C VAL A 241 16.55 8.34 17.64
N GLY A 242 17.07 8.66 16.45
CA GLY A 242 16.29 9.26 15.37
C GLY A 242 15.10 8.39 14.89
N PHE A 243 15.09 7.08 15.18
CA PHE A 243 13.95 6.17 14.92
C PHE A 243 12.92 6.14 16.06
N SER A 244 13.02 7.06 17.02
CA SER A 244 12.34 7.07 18.33
C SER A 244 10.86 6.68 18.32
N GLU A 245 10.09 7.04 17.30
CA GLU A 245 8.65 6.82 17.29
C GLU A 245 8.25 5.35 17.44
N ARG A 246 8.97 4.41 16.82
CA ARG A 246 8.69 2.97 16.99
C ARG A 246 9.58 2.29 18.01
N PHE A 247 10.79 2.77 18.22
CA PHE A 247 11.69 2.19 19.23
C PHE A 247 11.20 2.49 20.64
N VAL A 248 10.79 3.73 20.92
CA VAL A 248 10.22 4.12 22.22
C VAL A 248 8.90 3.41 22.46
N LEU A 249 7.98 3.37 21.48
CA LEU A 249 6.70 2.66 21.65
C LEU A 249 6.88 1.14 21.83
N LYS A 250 7.80 0.51 21.08
CA LYS A 250 8.09 -0.92 21.25
C LYS A 250 8.84 -1.22 22.54
N MET A 251 9.75 -0.34 22.98
CA MET A 251 10.44 -0.48 24.25
C MET A 251 9.47 -0.29 25.41
N ILE A 252 8.62 0.74 25.39
CA ILE A 252 7.53 0.96 26.37
C ILE A 252 6.61 -0.27 26.43
N ALA A 253 6.11 -0.77 25.30
CA ALA A 253 5.25 -1.95 25.27
C ALA A 253 5.96 -3.22 25.78
N LYS A 254 7.28 -3.34 25.57
CA LYS A 254 8.08 -4.46 26.07
C LYS A 254 8.38 -4.32 27.56
N THR A 255 8.62 -3.11 28.06
CA THR A 255 8.80 -2.83 29.50
C THR A 255 7.50 -2.97 30.28
N GLU A 256 6.37 -2.57 29.71
CA GLU A 256 5.04 -2.75 30.30
C GLU A 256 4.70 -4.24 30.43
N LYS A 257 4.98 -5.03 29.40
CA LYS A 257 4.83 -6.49 29.46
C LYS A 257 5.74 -7.14 30.51
N ALA A 258 6.99 -6.69 30.62
CA ALA A 258 7.93 -7.20 31.64
C ALA A 258 7.58 -6.78 33.08
N LEU A 259 6.81 -5.70 33.27
CA LEU A 259 6.29 -5.27 34.56
C LEU A 259 4.98 -5.95 34.94
N LEU A 260 4.22 -6.46 33.96
CA LEU A 260 3.00 -7.24 34.18
C LEU A 260 3.27 -8.74 34.38
N ASP A 261 4.44 -9.22 33.93
CA ASP A 261 4.89 -10.62 34.08
C ASP A 261 5.74 -10.85 35.36
N ASN A 262 5.87 -9.84 36.25
CA ASN A 262 6.46 -9.92 37.60
C ASN A 262 5.41 -9.56 38.66
#